data_AF-A0AAW5SF89-F1
#
_entry.id   AF-A0AAW5SF89-F1
#
_cell.length_a   1.000
_cell.length_b   1.000
_cell.length_c   1.000
_cell.angle_alpha   90.00
_cell.angle_beta   90.00
_cell.angle_gamma   90.00
#
_symmetry.space_group_name_H-M   'P 1'
#
loop_
_entity.id
_entity.type
_entity.pdbx_description
1 polymer ?
#
loop_
_entity_poly.entity_id
_entity_poly.type
_entity_poly.pdbx_seq_one_letter_code
_entity_poly.pdbx_strand_id
1 'polypeptide(L)'
;MTVLDEQIPGPHAGFGEQIRRWRLDVRLKLVVIAELIAAAILVAASPVPWWLIPLVVLVVLLVVTASYNGATAAGWLARWVRFVYFGRRESARRARTRIPEPFTVDMPGAGPVGMIWDGQYAVTLIALHGRAFSPTVLVPAGAETIDTIPLEAIRSRLTQFAGLELHSVDVVQAGSRVAADGSYTPKYAEIVGDRAAVGDRRSWLVLRLCPQACLAAMLYRGDAAAAAAAATERVRQAVLRAGCRAVTCTAPQISAAFAALLNDTDLSRVQENWSNLDADADYVTTYRIAGRDLNTKMLNDLWTVRAHRTVTTVRLVGDRAGSCRVAALVRFHTDAPLPHPPLLALQPVSGQAFDSLLASLPLGDRALRLQLSPRLLGDGGDLKIAVGPSGPMFGMTVTGVPFLMPLTDPLRATRVSISADLSVVIPLLLRTSAAGAVILIHSDRPDVWRPLCDNHYRISLAGDRDPVRQPTVIVADGEGLALTAGERGHSLVTVGSVDSDADLTIVQESPDELVIGTPAVRGVRLSVMRPRNEAQFLTHLRTGALRP
;
A
#
# COMPACT_ATOMS: atom_id res chain seq x y z
N MET A 1 -25.48 4.23 -44.30
CA MET A 1 -26.70 4.61 -43.56
C MET A 1 -26.29 4.84 -42.12
N THR A 2 -26.08 6.11 -41.81
CA THR A 2 -25.82 6.67 -40.48
C THR A 2 -27.12 6.70 -39.68
N VAL A 3 -27.13 6.13 -38.48
CA VAL A 3 -28.13 6.43 -37.46
C VAL A 3 -27.37 6.74 -36.17
N LEU A 4 -27.66 7.93 -35.66
CA LEU A 4 -26.96 8.66 -34.61
C LEU A 4 -27.27 8.13 -33.20
N ASP A 5 -26.27 8.34 -32.33
CA ASP A 5 -26.40 8.52 -30.89
C ASP A 5 -27.63 9.33 -30.49
N GLU A 6 -28.39 8.85 -29.50
CA GLU A 6 -28.89 9.67 -28.40
C GLU A 6 -29.47 8.83 -27.25
N GLN A 7 -29.08 9.22 -26.02
CA GLN A 7 -29.79 9.03 -24.75
C GLN A 7 -29.78 7.64 -24.09
N ILE A 8 -28.66 7.33 -23.41
CA ILE A 8 -28.71 6.61 -22.13
C ILE A 8 -28.56 7.66 -21.01
N PRO A 9 -29.63 8.02 -20.27
CA PRO A 9 -29.46 8.81 -19.07
C PRO A 9 -28.74 7.94 -18.04
N GLY A 10 -27.49 8.31 -17.74
CA GLY A 10 -26.74 7.72 -16.64
C GLY A 10 -27.52 7.87 -15.31
N PRO A 11 -27.26 7.00 -14.32
CA PRO A 11 -28.00 7.01 -13.08
C PRO A 11 -27.84 8.36 -12.38
N HIS A 12 -28.93 9.13 -12.32
CA HIS A 12 -29.01 10.31 -11.48
C HIS A 12 -28.82 9.87 -10.04
N ALA A 13 -27.76 10.36 -9.40
CA ALA A 13 -27.50 10.19 -7.97
C ALA A 13 -28.79 10.50 -7.19
N GLY A 14 -29.39 9.47 -6.59
CA GLY A 14 -30.67 9.60 -5.91
C GLY A 14 -30.58 10.66 -4.81
N PHE A 15 -31.68 11.38 -4.54
CA PHE A 15 -31.75 12.43 -3.52
C PHE A 15 -31.17 12.01 -2.14
N GLY A 16 -31.24 10.71 -1.80
CA GLY A 16 -30.61 10.14 -0.60
C GLY A 16 -29.07 10.15 -0.59
N GLU A 17 -28.40 10.11 -1.75
CA GLU A 17 -26.94 10.21 -1.89
C GLU A 17 -26.42 11.64 -1.65
N GLN A 18 -27.22 12.65 -1.98
CA GLN A 18 -26.90 14.05 -1.68
C GLN A 18 -27.06 14.36 -0.19
N ILE A 19 -28.09 13.81 0.46
CA ILE A 19 -28.38 14.05 1.89
C ILE A 19 -27.32 13.42 2.81
N ARG A 20 -26.68 12.30 2.41
CA ARG A 20 -25.64 11.62 3.20
C ARG A 20 -24.33 12.43 3.35
N ARG A 21 -24.16 13.52 2.58
CA ARG A 21 -22.98 14.42 2.61
C ARG A 21 -23.09 15.56 3.62
N TRP A 22 -24.30 15.83 4.11
CA TRP A 22 -24.58 16.87 5.09
C TRP A 22 -24.55 16.27 6.48
N ARG A 23 -23.70 16.80 7.35
CA ARG A 23 -23.70 16.48 8.78
C ARG A 23 -23.75 17.78 9.57
N LEU A 24 -24.62 17.81 10.59
CA LEU A 24 -24.65 18.88 11.57
C LEU A 24 -23.62 18.55 12.65
N ASP A 25 -22.50 19.24 12.64
CA ASP A 25 -21.44 19.03 13.63
C ASP A 25 -21.69 19.91 14.86
N VAL A 26 -22.32 19.32 15.88
CA VAL A 26 -22.72 20.02 17.12
C VAL A 26 -21.53 20.26 18.07
N ARG A 27 -20.28 20.06 17.61
CA ARG A 27 -19.06 20.28 18.42
C ARG A 27 -18.65 21.75 18.56
N LEU A 28 -19.24 22.65 17.77
CA LEU A 28 -18.98 24.09 17.81
C LEU A 28 -19.96 24.88 18.71
N LYS A 29 -20.59 24.23 19.70
CA LYS A 29 -21.57 24.88 20.61
C LYS A 29 -21.07 26.22 21.17
N LEU A 30 -19.81 26.29 21.63
CA LEU A 30 -19.26 27.50 22.25
C LEU A 30 -19.00 28.64 21.24
N VAL A 31 -18.56 28.30 20.02
CA VAL A 31 -18.32 29.30 18.96
C VAL A 31 -19.64 29.81 18.40
N VAL A 32 -20.61 28.92 18.20
CA VAL A 32 -21.98 29.29 17.79
C VAL A 32 -22.64 30.17 18.86
N ILE A 33 -22.49 29.84 20.14
CA ILE A 33 -23.00 30.68 21.24
C ILE A 33 -22.30 32.06 21.25
N ALA A 34 -20.97 32.10 21.09
CA ALA A 34 -20.23 33.36 21.07
C ALA A 34 -20.58 34.25 19.86
N GLU A 35 -20.73 33.66 18.67
CA GLU A 35 -21.15 34.37 17.46
C GLU A 35 -22.61 34.82 17.52
N LEU A 36 -23.51 34.03 18.13
CA LEU A 36 -24.90 34.43 18.40
C LEU A 36 -24.96 35.62 19.36
N ILE A 37 -24.11 35.62 20.41
CA ILE A 37 -24.02 36.74 21.36
C ILE A 37 -23.46 37.99 20.66
N ALA A 38 -22.38 37.85 19.88
CA ALA A 38 -21.79 38.97 19.14
C ALA A 38 -22.76 39.54 18.08
N ALA A 39 -23.48 38.67 17.35
CA ALA A 39 -24.49 39.08 16.38
C ALA A 39 -25.68 39.76 17.07
N ALA A 40 -26.14 39.25 18.22
CA ALA A 40 -27.21 39.87 19.00
C ALA A 40 -26.81 41.26 19.52
N ILE A 41 -25.57 41.44 19.96
CA ILE A 41 -25.04 42.74 20.42
C ILE A 41 -24.93 43.73 19.26
N LEU A 42 -24.40 43.31 18.10
CA LEU A 42 -24.23 44.16 16.92
C LEU A 42 -25.57 44.62 16.34
N VAL A 43 -26.58 43.74 16.40
CA VAL A 43 -27.95 43.99 15.98
C VAL A 43 -28.68 44.93 16.94
N ALA A 44 -28.54 44.74 18.25
CA ALA A 44 -29.15 45.62 19.25
C ALA A 44 -28.58 47.05 19.20
N ALA A 45 -27.36 47.22 18.69
CA ALA A 45 -26.69 48.50 18.54
C ALA A 45 -26.97 49.22 17.19
N SER A 46 -27.70 48.60 16.25
CA SER A 46 -27.91 49.13 14.90
C SER A 46 -29.40 49.36 14.62
N PRO A 47 -29.81 50.42 13.89
CA PRO A 47 -31.21 50.73 13.59
C PRO A 47 -31.80 49.82 12.49
N VAL A 48 -31.44 48.53 12.52
CA VAL A 48 -31.81 47.53 11.52
C VAL A 48 -33.20 46.98 11.84
N PRO A 49 -34.06 46.74 10.84
CA PRO A 49 -35.36 46.11 11.05
C PRO A 49 -35.25 44.77 11.81
N TRP A 50 -35.99 44.63 12.91
CA TRP A 50 -35.94 43.49 13.84
C TRP A 50 -36.20 42.11 13.20
N TRP A 51 -36.84 42.07 12.01
CA TRP A 51 -37.10 40.84 11.27
C TRP A 51 -35.87 40.29 10.52
N LEU A 52 -34.81 41.10 10.32
CA LEU A 52 -33.56 40.64 9.70
C LEU A 52 -32.68 39.84 10.67
N ILE A 53 -32.92 39.98 11.97
CA ILE A 53 -32.19 39.30 13.05
C ILE A 53 -32.28 37.77 12.93
N PRO A 54 -33.48 37.16 12.90
CA PRO A 54 -33.60 35.71 12.77
C PRO A 54 -33.06 35.19 11.44
N LEU A 55 -33.13 35.98 10.35
CA LEU A 55 -32.59 35.62 9.04
C LEU A 55 -31.06 35.54 9.09
N VAL A 56 -30.39 36.57 9.63
CA VAL A 56 -28.93 36.60 9.75
C VAL A 56 -28.45 35.49 10.69
N VAL A 57 -29.13 35.30 11.81
CA VAL A 57 -28.84 34.19 12.75
C VAL A 57 -28.98 32.84 12.06
N LEU A 58 -30.04 32.61 11.28
CA LEU A 58 -30.25 31.37 10.53
C LEU A 58 -29.15 31.15 9.49
N VAL A 59 -28.78 32.19 8.73
CA VAL A 59 -27.72 32.11 7.72
C VAL A 59 -26.37 31.81 8.36
N VAL A 60 -26.00 32.52 9.44
CA VAL A 60 -24.76 32.26 10.19
C VAL A 60 -24.77 30.84 10.75
N LEU A 61 -25.87 30.41 11.37
CA LEU A 61 -26.03 29.05 11.87
C LEU A 61 -25.82 28.04 10.74
N LEU A 62 -26.43 28.24 9.56
CA LEU A 62 -26.31 27.32 8.43
C LEU A 62 -24.87 27.30 7.88
N VAL A 63 -24.21 28.45 7.75
CA VAL A 63 -22.80 28.56 7.30
C VAL A 63 -21.83 27.88 8.26
N VAL A 64 -22.06 27.99 9.57
CA VAL A 64 -21.17 27.45 10.62
C VAL A 64 -21.45 25.96 10.89
N THR A 65 -22.71 25.55 10.89
CA THR A 65 -23.12 24.17 11.27
C THR A 65 -23.21 23.22 10.09
N ALA A 66 -23.47 23.73 8.88
CA ALA A 66 -23.58 22.87 7.72
C ALA A 66 -22.17 22.49 7.24
N SER A 67 -21.81 21.23 7.49
CA SER A 67 -20.61 20.64 6.92
C SER A 67 -20.97 19.87 5.65
N TYR A 68 -20.21 20.12 4.57
CA TYR A 68 -20.29 19.36 3.32
C TYR A 68 -18.99 18.58 3.15
N ASN A 69 -19.10 17.25 2.96
CA ASN A 69 -17.95 16.34 2.86
C ASN A 69 -16.93 16.49 4.02
N GLY A 70 -17.45 16.75 5.23
CA GLY A 70 -16.64 16.86 6.45
C GLY A 70 -15.83 18.14 6.59
N ALA A 71 -16.19 19.21 5.88
CA ALA A 71 -15.68 20.56 6.12
C ALA A 71 -16.83 21.57 6.20
N THR A 72 -16.73 22.52 7.12
CA THR A 72 -17.62 23.69 7.21
C THR A 72 -17.31 24.70 6.10
N ALA A 73 -18.17 25.70 5.89
CA ALA A 73 -17.91 26.75 4.90
C ALA A 73 -16.56 27.47 5.12
N ALA A 74 -16.22 27.77 6.38
CA ALA A 74 -14.92 28.32 6.75
C ALA A 74 -13.75 27.37 6.40
N GLY A 75 -13.94 26.06 6.61
CA GLY A 75 -12.96 25.05 6.22
C GLY A 75 -12.75 24.98 4.70
N TRP A 76 -13.82 25.12 3.92
CA TRP A 76 -13.75 25.20 2.46
C TRP A 76 -13.03 26.47 1.98
N LEU A 77 -13.33 27.63 2.57
CA LEU A 77 -12.63 28.88 2.28
C LEU A 77 -11.13 28.76 2.62
N ALA A 78 -10.78 28.21 3.77
CA ALA A 78 -9.38 27.99 4.16
C ALA A 78 -8.63 27.08 3.17
N ARG A 79 -9.27 26.00 2.71
CA ARG A 79 -8.72 25.11 1.67
C ARG A 79 -8.52 25.85 0.34
N TRP A 80 -9.50 26.65 -0.07
CA TRP A 80 -9.41 27.44 -1.29
C TRP A 80 -8.29 28.49 -1.24
N VAL A 81 -8.22 29.28 -0.16
CA VAL A 81 -7.15 30.26 0.05
C VAL A 81 -5.78 29.57 0.02
N ARG A 82 -5.66 28.41 0.68
CA ARG A 82 -4.42 27.63 0.70
C ARG A 82 -4.04 27.12 -0.68
N PHE A 83 -5.00 26.57 -1.43
CA PHE A 83 -4.80 26.11 -2.80
C PHE A 83 -4.30 27.25 -3.70
N VAL A 84 -4.96 28.42 -3.67
CA VAL A 84 -4.56 29.59 -4.44
C VAL A 84 -3.19 30.12 -4.01
N TYR A 85 -2.91 30.15 -2.69
CA TYR A 85 -1.63 30.59 -2.14
C TYR A 85 -0.46 29.76 -2.69
N PHE A 86 -0.58 28.43 -2.66
CA PHE A 86 0.48 27.54 -3.15
C PHE A 86 0.53 27.44 -4.67
N GLY A 87 -0.58 27.68 -5.38
CA GLY A 87 -0.59 27.81 -6.83
C GLY A 87 0.12 29.08 -7.32
N ARG A 88 0.04 30.19 -6.56
CA ARG A 88 0.64 31.48 -6.93
C ARG A 88 2.07 31.68 -6.44
N ARG A 89 2.43 31.15 -5.27
CA ARG A 89 3.76 31.33 -4.68
C ARG A 89 4.66 30.12 -4.90
N GLU A 90 5.50 30.21 -5.92
CA GLU A 90 6.42 29.14 -6.28
C GLU A 90 7.40 28.79 -5.15
N SER A 91 7.93 29.79 -4.42
CA SER A 91 8.81 29.56 -3.27
C SER A 91 8.13 28.72 -2.18
N ALA A 92 6.86 29.01 -1.88
CA ALA A 92 6.08 28.26 -0.92
C ALA A 92 5.79 26.83 -1.41
N ARG A 93 5.54 26.66 -2.73
CA ARG A 93 5.38 25.33 -3.35
C ARG A 93 6.67 24.51 -3.20
N ARG A 94 7.82 25.05 -3.59
CA ARG A 94 9.14 24.39 -3.48
C ARG A 94 9.50 24.03 -2.03
N ALA A 95 9.14 24.88 -1.06
CA ALA A 95 9.37 24.56 0.35
C ALA A 95 8.58 23.31 0.81
N ARG A 96 7.38 23.07 0.25
CA ARG A 96 6.59 21.87 0.59
C ARG A 96 7.12 20.59 -0.04
N THR A 97 7.82 20.68 -1.18
CA THR A 97 8.29 19.51 -1.95
C THR A 97 9.62 18.95 -1.43
N ARG A 98 10.35 19.70 -0.59
CA ARG A 98 11.64 19.26 -0.04
C ARG A 98 11.48 18.06 0.88
N ILE A 99 12.09 16.93 0.52
CA ILE A 99 12.26 15.77 1.39
C ILE A 99 13.51 16.02 2.24
N PRO A 100 13.46 15.87 3.58
CA PRO A 100 14.65 16.03 4.40
C PRO A 100 15.63 14.88 4.18
N GLU A 101 16.92 15.16 4.31
CA GLU A 101 17.97 14.15 4.09
C GLU A 101 18.01 13.14 5.24
N PRO A 102 17.91 11.84 4.96
CA PRO A 102 18.05 10.80 5.98
C PRO A 102 19.51 10.68 6.45
N PHE A 103 19.70 10.49 7.75
CA PHE A 103 21.00 10.17 8.36
C PHE A 103 20.88 8.89 9.20
N THR A 104 22.02 8.29 9.56
CA THR A 104 22.04 7.04 10.33
C THR A 104 22.54 7.30 11.74
N VAL A 105 21.88 6.70 12.72
CA VAL A 105 22.27 6.68 14.13
C VAL A 105 22.71 5.28 14.48
N ASP A 106 23.96 5.13 14.94
CA ASP A 106 24.49 3.84 15.36
C ASP A 106 24.02 3.52 16.78
N MET A 107 23.31 2.40 16.93
CA MET A 107 22.90 1.91 18.23
C MET A 107 23.78 0.74 18.68
N PRO A 108 24.47 0.86 19.83
CA PRO A 108 25.20 -0.26 20.42
C PRO A 108 24.27 -1.49 20.59
N GLY A 109 24.64 -2.61 19.95
CA GLY A 109 23.93 -3.89 20.07
C GLY A 109 22.68 -4.07 19.20
N ALA A 110 22.16 -3.03 18.54
CA ALA A 110 20.97 -3.12 17.69
C ALA A 110 21.23 -2.79 16.21
N GLY A 111 22.39 -2.21 15.89
CA GLY A 111 22.79 -1.85 14.53
C GLY A 111 22.33 -0.44 14.12
N PRO A 112 22.56 -0.07 12.86
CA PRO A 112 22.25 1.26 12.35
C PRO A 112 20.74 1.49 12.23
N VAL A 113 20.27 2.65 12.69
CA VAL A 113 18.89 3.11 12.52
C VAL A 113 18.88 4.42 11.75
N GLY A 114 18.28 4.40 10.56
CA GLY A 114 18.05 5.57 9.74
C GLY A 114 16.97 6.47 10.36
N MET A 115 17.17 7.78 10.23
CA MET A 115 16.31 8.80 10.80
C MET A 115 16.18 10.00 9.88
N ILE A 116 15.02 10.66 9.97
CA ILE A 116 14.76 11.96 9.38
C ILE A 116 14.26 12.91 10.48
N TRP A 117 14.71 14.16 10.43
CA TRP A 117 14.06 15.27 11.13
C TRP A 117 13.11 16.00 10.19
N ASP A 118 11.83 16.06 10.55
CA ASP A 118 10.82 16.86 9.83
C ASP A 118 9.96 17.64 10.84
N GLY A 119 10.24 18.93 10.95
CA GLY A 119 9.62 19.79 11.95
C GLY A 119 10.01 19.37 13.37
N GLN A 120 9.02 19.08 14.21
CA GLN A 120 9.25 18.69 15.60
C GLN A 120 9.48 17.19 15.81
N TYR A 121 9.42 16.38 14.74
CA TYR A 121 9.46 14.93 14.84
C TYR A 121 10.76 14.32 14.34
N ALA A 122 11.30 13.40 15.15
CA ALA A 122 12.22 12.37 14.70
C ALA A 122 11.41 11.23 14.07
N VAL A 123 11.63 10.97 12.79
CA VAL A 123 10.95 9.94 12.02
C VAL A 123 11.92 8.80 11.73
N THR A 124 11.53 7.57 12.05
CA THR A 124 12.31 6.36 11.76
C THR A 124 11.43 5.30 11.11
N LEU A 125 12.04 4.38 10.38
CA LEU A 125 11.33 3.36 9.62
C LEU A 125 11.75 1.94 10.00
N ILE A 126 10.78 1.04 9.98
CA ILE A 126 10.99 -0.41 10.08
C ILE A 126 10.35 -1.06 8.85
N ALA A 127 11.14 -1.76 8.03
CA ALA A 127 10.62 -2.57 6.94
C ALA A 127 10.01 -3.86 7.49
N LEU A 128 8.78 -4.17 7.07
CA LEU A 128 8.04 -5.37 7.45
C LEU A 128 7.99 -6.36 6.27
N HIS A 129 8.22 -7.63 6.57
CA HIS A 129 8.24 -8.70 5.59
C HIS A 129 7.31 -9.85 6.04
N GLY A 130 6.49 -10.36 5.11
CA GLY A 130 5.74 -11.61 5.32
C GLY A 130 6.70 -12.78 5.44
N ARG A 131 6.29 -13.98 5.83
CA ARG A 131 7.15 -15.17 5.87
C ARG A 131 7.45 -15.67 4.45
N ALA A 132 8.54 -16.41 4.30
CA ALA A 132 8.82 -17.10 3.05
C ALA A 132 7.69 -18.09 2.75
N PHE A 133 7.25 -18.16 1.49
CA PHE A 133 6.27 -19.15 1.04
C PHE A 133 4.96 -19.16 1.83
N SER A 134 4.54 -17.99 2.30
CA SER A 134 3.30 -17.85 3.05
C SER A 134 2.10 -17.90 2.10
N PRO A 135 1.17 -18.85 2.29
CA PRO A 135 0.02 -18.97 1.41
C PRO A 135 -0.96 -17.81 1.61
N THR A 136 -1.55 -17.38 0.50
CA THR A 136 -2.69 -16.47 0.47
C THR A 136 -3.81 -17.12 -0.32
N VAL A 137 -5.02 -17.17 0.25
CA VAL A 137 -6.21 -17.67 -0.44
C VAL A 137 -7.17 -16.52 -0.73
N LEU A 138 -7.78 -16.54 -1.92
CA LEU A 138 -8.74 -15.52 -2.33
C LEU A 138 -10.16 -16.02 -2.05
N VAL A 139 -10.66 -15.69 -0.87
CA VAL A 139 -12.04 -15.95 -0.48
C VAL A 139 -12.95 -14.81 -0.95
N PRO A 140 -14.29 -14.99 -1.00
CA PRO A 140 -15.20 -13.90 -1.37
C PRO A 140 -15.08 -12.63 -0.52
N ALA A 141 -14.62 -12.76 0.73
CA ALA A 141 -14.37 -11.64 1.64
C ALA A 141 -13.04 -10.88 1.37
N GLY A 142 -12.20 -11.38 0.46
CA GLY A 142 -10.92 -10.78 0.10
C GLY A 142 -9.75 -11.76 0.17
N ALA A 143 -8.53 -11.22 0.22
CA ALA A 143 -7.33 -12.03 0.41
C ALA A 143 -7.16 -12.37 1.90
N GLU A 144 -7.04 -13.66 2.19
CA GLU A 144 -6.78 -14.17 3.53
C GLU A 144 -5.38 -14.78 3.59
N THR A 145 -4.60 -14.34 4.58
CA THR A 145 -3.24 -14.80 4.83
C THR A 145 -2.97 -14.82 6.33
N ILE A 146 -2.05 -15.70 6.76
CA ILE A 146 -1.57 -15.76 8.14
C ILE A 146 -0.63 -14.60 8.47
N ASP A 147 0.02 -14.01 7.46
CA ASP A 147 0.99 -12.94 7.67
C ASP A 147 0.30 -11.60 7.82
N THR A 148 0.06 -11.21 9.07
CA THR A 148 -0.61 -9.97 9.43
C THR A 148 0.28 -9.11 10.32
N ILE A 149 0.09 -7.80 10.26
CA ILE A 149 0.81 -6.85 11.11
C ILE A 149 0.24 -6.95 12.53
N PRO A 150 1.07 -7.20 13.55
CA PRO A 150 0.60 -7.35 14.92
C PRO A 150 0.28 -5.99 15.55
N LEU A 151 -0.93 -5.47 15.29
CA LEU A 151 -1.37 -4.14 15.75
C LEU A 151 -1.36 -4.02 17.28
N GLU A 152 -1.67 -5.09 18.01
CA GLU A 152 -1.63 -5.11 19.48
C GLU A 152 -0.19 -4.98 20.03
N ALA A 153 0.78 -5.63 19.38
CA ALA A 153 2.19 -5.50 19.74
C ALA A 153 2.68 -4.06 19.53
N ILE A 154 2.25 -3.41 18.44
CA ILE A 154 2.54 -2.00 18.16
C ILE A 154 1.85 -1.09 19.19
N ARG A 155 0.57 -1.32 19.46
CA ARG A 155 -0.23 -0.57 20.45
C ARG A 155 0.47 -0.52 21.81
N SER A 156 0.95 -1.68 22.29
CA SER A 156 1.64 -1.80 23.57
C SER A 156 2.97 -1.03 23.67
N ARG A 157 3.50 -0.53 22.55
CA ARG A 157 4.77 0.19 22.45
C ARG A 157 4.64 1.65 22.01
N LEU A 158 3.41 2.17 21.93
CA LEU A 158 3.16 3.59 21.71
C LEU A 158 3.61 4.41 22.92
N THR A 159 3.33 3.93 24.13
CA THR A 159 3.94 4.42 25.37
C THR A 159 5.07 3.48 25.78
N GLN A 160 6.22 4.05 26.14
CA GLN A 160 7.42 3.30 26.45
C GLN A 160 8.00 3.69 27.81
N PHE A 161 8.95 2.86 28.27
CA PHE A 161 9.59 3.03 29.56
C PHE A 161 10.27 4.41 29.71
N ALA A 162 10.22 4.94 30.94
CA ALA A 162 10.78 6.23 31.33
C ALA A 162 10.25 7.41 30.50
N GLY A 163 8.92 7.48 30.36
CA GLY A 163 8.18 8.64 29.88
C GLY A 163 8.30 8.93 28.38
N LEU A 164 8.75 7.96 27.59
CA LEU A 164 8.93 8.13 26.14
C LEU A 164 7.64 7.73 25.41
N GLU A 165 7.01 8.68 24.73
CA GLU A 165 5.73 8.48 24.04
C GLU A 165 5.91 8.72 22.53
N LEU A 166 5.58 7.73 21.72
CA LEU A 166 5.48 7.90 20.27
C LEU A 166 4.19 8.64 19.96
N HIS A 167 4.29 9.73 19.18
CA HIS A 167 3.12 10.51 18.80
C HIS A 167 2.20 9.71 17.87
N SER A 168 2.79 9.02 16.89
CA SER A 168 2.05 8.08 16.04
C SER A 168 2.97 7.01 15.46
N VAL A 169 2.36 5.88 15.11
CA VAL A 169 2.97 4.85 14.27
C VAL A 169 2.07 4.63 13.07
N ASP A 170 2.59 4.85 11.86
CA ASP A 170 1.84 4.57 10.64
C ASP A 170 2.33 3.27 10.03
N VAL A 171 1.38 2.39 9.69
CA VAL A 171 1.59 1.30 8.76
C VAL A 171 1.42 1.87 7.36
N VAL A 172 2.49 1.91 6.58
CA VAL A 172 2.46 2.38 5.18
C VAL A 172 2.78 1.21 4.27
N GLN A 173 1.91 0.95 3.29
CA GLN A 173 2.15 -0.08 2.28
C GLN A 173 2.09 0.53 0.90
N ALA A 174 2.99 0.09 0.02
CA ALA A 174 2.96 0.42 -1.40
C ALA A 174 3.01 -0.87 -2.20
N GLY A 175 2.19 -0.96 -3.24
CA GLY A 175 2.16 -2.15 -4.07
C GLY A 175 1.33 -1.99 -5.33
N SER A 176 1.34 -3.04 -6.14
CA SER A 176 0.55 -3.16 -7.35
C SER A 176 -0.06 -4.54 -7.43
N ARG A 177 -1.22 -4.63 -8.08
CA ARG A 177 -1.93 -5.91 -8.25
C ARG A 177 -1.18 -6.84 -9.19
N VAL A 178 -0.62 -6.26 -10.24
CA VAL A 178 0.23 -6.88 -11.25
C VAL A 178 1.41 -5.95 -11.55
N ALA A 179 2.43 -6.43 -12.23
CA ALA A 179 3.51 -5.61 -12.75
C ALA A 179 2.95 -4.51 -13.68
N ALA A 180 3.67 -3.40 -13.86
CA ALA A 180 3.25 -2.35 -14.80
C ALA A 180 3.57 -2.72 -16.26
N ASP A 181 4.45 -3.70 -16.45
CA ASP A 181 5.09 -4.04 -17.72
C ASP A 181 5.08 -5.54 -18.02
N GLY A 182 5.45 -5.91 -19.24
CA GLY A 182 5.52 -7.28 -19.72
C GLY A 182 4.30 -7.71 -20.54
N SER A 183 4.55 -8.45 -21.62
CA SER A 183 3.53 -8.90 -22.57
C SER A 183 2.40 -9.75 -21.98
N TYR A 184 2.67 -10.57 -20.95
CA TYR A 184 1.68 -11.44 -20.30
C TYR A 184 0.85 -10.72 -19.21
N THR A 185 1.34 -9.60 -18.69
CA THR A 185 0.77 -8.89 -17.54
C THR A 185 -0.70 -8.48 -17.71
N PRO A 186 -1.15 -7.91 -18.84
CA PRO A 186 -2.56 -7.59 -19.04
C PRO A 186 -3.48 -8.82 -18.97
N LYS A 187 -3.00 -9.97 -19.48
CA LYS A 187 -3.75 -11.24 -19.42
C LYS A 187 -3.82 -11.80 -18.01
N TYR A 188 -2.75 -11.67 -17.24
CA TYR A 188 -2.82 -12.01 -15.83
C TYR A 188 -3.79 -11.11 -15.05
N ALA A 189 -3.83 -9.81 -15.34
CA ALA A 189 -4.78 -8.89 -14.72
C ALA A 189 -6.24 -9.29 -14.98
N GLU A 190 -6.56 -9.77 -16.18
CA GLU A 190 -7.88 -10.35 -16.52
C GLU A 190 -8.18 -11.60 -15.68
N ILE A 191 -7.20 -12.49 -15.48
CA ILE A 191 -7.36 -13.74 -14.70
C ILE A 191 -7.61 -13.44 -13.22
N VAL A 192 -6.85 -12.50 -12.65
CA VAL A 192 -7.05 -12.04 -11.27
C VAL A 192 -8.43 -11.40 -11.13
N GLY A 193 -8.88 -10.65 -12.13
CA GLY A 193 -10.22 -10.04 -12.18
C GLY A 193 -10.39 -8.97 -11.12
N ASP A 194 -11.48 -9.00 -10.36
CA ASP A 194 -11.77 -8.04 -9.28
C ASP A 194 -11.41 -8.59 -7.88
N ARG A 195 -10.48 -9.55 -7.82
CA ARG A 195 -9.99 -10.11 -6.56
C ARG A 195 -8.89 -9.24 -5.95
N ALA A 196 -8.82 -9.24 -4.62
CA ALA A 196 -7.83 -8.50 -3.82
C ALA A 196 -6.42 -9.12 -3.83
N ALA A 197 -5.99 -9.69 -4.96
CA ALA A 197 -4.65 -10.26 -5.11
C ALA A 197 -3.63 -9.14 -5.33
N VAL A 198 -2.50 -9.22 -4.65
CA VAL A 198 -1.44 -8.21 -4.77
C VAL A 198 -0.13 -8.88 -5.14
N GLY A 199 0.32 -8.64 -6.37
CA GLY A 199 1.56 -9.20 -6.91
C GLY A 199 2.80 -8.72 -6.16
N ASP A 200 2.95 -7.39 -6.01
CA ASP A 200 4.02 -6.78 -5.21
C ASP A 200 3.42 -5.91 -4.10
N ARG A 201 3.94 -6.08 -2.87
CA ARG A 201 3.56 -5.27 -1.72
C ARG A 201 4.73 -5.12 -0.77
N ARG A 202 5.16 -3.88 -0.58
CA ARG A 202 6.15 -3.47 0.42
C ARG A 202 5.44 -2.78 1.57
N SER A 203 5.90 -3.05 2.79
CA SER A 203 5.25 -2.57 4.01
C SER A 203 6.29 -1.98 4.95
N TRP A 204 5.99 -0.83 5.54
CA TRP A 204 6.83 -0.15 6.51
C TRP A 204 6.02 0.29 7.71
N LEU A 205 6.65 0.31 8.88
CA LEU A 205 6.22 1.09 10.02
C LEU A 205 6.98 2.40 10.01
N VAL A 206 6.26 3.52 10.11
CA VAL A 206 6.80 4.86 10.26
C VAL A 206 6.52 5.32 11.68
N LEU A 207 7.58 5.47 12.48
CA LEU A 207 7.47 5.86 13.87
C LEU A 207 7.83 7.33 14.01
N ARG A 208 6.98 8.09 14.71
CA ARG A 208 7.20 9.51 14.97
C ARG A 208 7.35 9.76 16.45
N LEU A 209 8.54 10.18 16.86
CA LEU A 209 8.82 10.68 18.20
C LEU A 209 8.86 12.21 18.16
N CYS A 210 8.16 12.87 19.07
CA CYS A 210 8.32 14.31 19.32
C CYS A 210 9.13 14.52 20.60
N PRO A 211 10.42 14.89 20.52
CA PRO A 211 11.25 15.11 21.71
C PRO A 211 10.68 16.20 22.64
N GLN A 212 10.05 17.23 22.07
CA GLN A 212 9.46 18.34 22.82
C GLN A 212 8.22 17.92 23.62
N ALA A 213 7.51 16.87 23.19
CA ALA A 213 6.42 16.28 23.97
C ALA A 213 6.94 15.40 25.12
N CYS A 214 8.21 14.98 25.07
CA CYS A 214 8.83 14.02 25.98
C CYS A 214 10.02 14.64 26.75
N LEU A 215 9.96 15.91 27.14
CA LEU A 215 11.11 16.64 27.71
C LEU A 215 11.75 15.94 28.92
N ALA A 216 10.94 15.43 29.86
CA ALA A 216 11.46 14.72 31.02
C ALA A 216 12.27 13.46 30.62
N ALA A 217 11.79 12.74 29.60
CA ALA A 217 12.45 11.56 29.07
C ALA A 217 13.73 11.90 28.28
N MET A 218 13.79 13.09 27.67
CA MET A 218 14.97 13.60 26.98
C MET A 218 16.05 14.06 27.96
N LEU A 219 15.67 14.75 29.06
CA LEU A 219 16.61 15.16 30.11
C LEU A 219 17.38 13.99 30.71
N TYR A 220 16.71 12.84 30.89
CA TYR A 220 17.36 11.61 31.37
C TYR A 220 18.35 11.01 30.36
N ARG A 221 18.12 11.18 29.05
CA ARG A 221 18.87 10.49 27.98
C ARG A 221 19.95 11.33 27.31
N GLY A 222 19.83 12.65 27.35
CA GLY A 222 20.78 13.60 26.74
C GLY A 222 20.69 13.71 25.21
N ASP A 223 20.29 12.66 24.50
CA ASP A 223 20.18 12.64 23.04
C ASP A 223 18.81 12.14 22.54
N ALA A 224 18.14 12.99 21.77
CA ALA A 224 16.85 12.70 21.15
C ALA A 224 16.95 11.67 20.01
N ALA A 225 18.06 11.67 19.27
CA ALA A 225 18.28 10.75 18.16
C ALA A 225 18.50 9.32 18.69
N ALA A 226 19.39 9.14 19.66
CA ALA A 226 19.54 7.87 20.36
C ALA A 226 18.23 7.41 21.03
N ALA A 227 17.44 8.32 21.61
CA ALA A 227 16.16 7.99 22.23
C ALA A 227 15.12 7.49 21.21
N ALA A 228 14.99 8.15 20.06
CA ALA A 228 14.14 7.70 18.96
C ALA A 228 14.60 6.35 18.41
N ALA A 229 15.90 6.18 18.14
CA ALA A 229 16.43 4.91 17.67
C ALA A 229 16.15 3.77 18.68
N ALA A 230 16.26 4.03 19.99
CA ALA A 230 15.97 3.04 21.03
C ALA A 230 14.49 2.69 21.07
N ALA A 231 13.62 3.68 20.86
CA ALA A 231 12.18 3.46 20.76
C ALA A 231 11.83 2.58 19.57
N THR A 232 12.46 2.81 18.43
CA THR A 232 12.30 2.06 17.19
C THR A 232 12.73 0.62 17.37
N GLU A 233 13.88 0.38 18.00
CA GLU A 233 14.34 -0.98 18.26
C GLU A 233 13.38 -1.74 19.19
N ARG A 234 12.83 -1.10 20.23
CA ARG A 234 11.83 -1.73 21.11
C ARG A 234 10.55 -2.12 20.36
N VAL A 235 10.07 -1.25 19.46
CA VAL A 235 8.92 -1.57 18.61
C VAL A 235 9.26 -2.73 17.67
N ARG A 236 10.42 -2.70 17.01
CA ARG A 236 10.88 -3.78 16.13
C ARG A 236 10.91 -5.12 16.86
N GLN A 237 11.49 -5.16 18.07
CA GLN A 237 11.55 -6.36 18.90
C GLN A 237 10.16 -6.87 19.30
N ALA A 238 9.22 -5.97 19.61
CA ALA A 238 7.84 -6.37 19.92
C ALA A 238 7.15 -6.99 18.70
N VAL A 239 7.32 -6.40 17.51
CA VAL A 239 6.79 -6.92 16.25
C VAL A 239 7.41 -8.27 15.88
N LEU A 240 8.72 -8.43 16.07
CA LEU A 240 9.43 -9.70 15.86
C LEU A 240 8.90 -10.81 16.78
N ARG A 241 8.75 -10.52 18.08
CA ARG A 241 8.22 -11.49 19.06
C ARG A 241 6.78 -11.90 18.76
N ALA A 242 6.01 -11.01 18.14
CA ALA A 242 4.65 -11.31 17.68
C ALA A 242 4.63 -12.08 16.33
N GLY A 243 5.79 -12.48 15.79
CA GLY A 243 5.90 -13.39 14.65
C GLY A 243 5.91 -12.71 13.27
N CYS A 244 6.09 -11.39 13.21
CA CYS A 244 6.23 -10.63 11.96
C CYS A 244 7.70 -10.22 11.75
N ARG A 245 8.26 -10.50 10.56
CA ARG A 245 9.67 -10.20 10.27
C ARG A 245 9.86 -8.71 10.07
N ALA A 246 10.79 -8.12 10.82
CA ALA A 246 10.97 -6.67 10.88
C ALA A 246 12.46 -6.27 10.94
N VAL A 247 12.86 -5.33 10.09
CA VAL A 247 14.24 -4.84 9.93
C VAL A 247 14.24 -3.31 10.03
N THR A 248 15.13 -2.72 10.84
CA THR A 248 15.31 -1.26 10.87
C THR A 248 15.84 -0.77 9.53
N CYS A 249 15.33 0.36 9.04
CA CYS A 249 15.82 0.94 7.80
C CYS A 249 17.04 1.84 8.06
N THR A 250 18.10 1.70 7.27
CA THR A 250 19.22 2.66 7.21
C THR A 250 18.85 3.90 6.38
N ALA A 251 19.69 4.95 6.40
CA ALA A 251 19.44 6.15 5.59
C ALA A 251 19.18 5.87 4.08
N PRO A 252 20.00 5.06 3.37
CA PRO A 252 19.70 4.69 1.98
C PRO A 252 18.38 3.94 1.82
N GLN A 253 18.01 3.08 2.78
CA GLN A 253 16.75 2.34 2.74
C GLN A 253 15.54 3.25 2.96
N ILE A 254 15.68 4.33 3.73
CA ILE A 254 14.63 5.36 3.86
C ILE A 254 14.46 6.09 2.52
N SER A 255 15.55 6.48 1.85
CA SER A 255 15.47 7.08 0.51
C SER A 255 14.79 6.14 -0.49
N ALA A 256 15.12 4.84 -0.47
CA ALA A 256 14.45 3.84 -1.29
C ALA A 256 12.97 3.66 -0.94
N ALA A 257 12.58 3.82 0.33
CA ALA A 257 11.18 3.81 0.74
C ALA A 257 10.42 5.04 0.21
N PHE A 258 11.03 6.23 0.20
CA PHE A 258 10.45 7.41 -0.44
C PHE A 258 10.25 7.20 -1.94
N ALA A 259 11.27 6.71 -2.64
CA ALA A 259 11.20 6.38 -4.07
C ALA A 259 10.05 5.39 -4.36
N ALA A 260 9.98 4.30 -3.58
CA ALA A 260 8.91 3.31 -3.70
C ALA A 260 7.52 3.86 -3.33
N LEU A 261 7.40 4.84 -2.44
CA LEU A 261 6.12 5.47 -2.13
C LEU A 261 5.72 6.51 -3.17
N LEU A 262 6.68 7.20 -3.76
CA LEU A 262 6.44 8.21 -4.78
C LEU A 262 6.34 7.63 -6.19
N ASN A 263 6.57 6.33 -6.39
CA ASN A 263 6.68 5.74 -7.72
C ASN A 263 7.74 6.46 -8.57
N ASP A 264 8.86 6.82 -7.94
CA ASP A 264 9.95 7.62 -8.52
C ASP A 264 9.54 9.02 -9.03
N THR A 265 8.33 9.49 -8.71
CA THR A 265 7.88 10.84 -9.04
C THR A 265 8.65 11.90 -8.24
N ASP A 266 9.16 12.91 -8.95
CA ASP A 266 9.69 14.12 -8.33
C ASP A 266 8.56 15.05 -7.84
N LEU A 267 8.48 15.23 -6.52
CA LEU A 267 7.52 16.14 -5.88
C LEU A 267 7.57 17.58 -6.42
N SER A 268 8.73 18.03 -6.92
CA SER A 268 8.89 19.38 -7.46
C SER A 268 8.14 19.60 -8.78
N ARG A 269 7.87 18.52 -9.52
CA ARG A 269 7.14 18.54 -10.80
C ARG A 269 5.65 18.33 -10.65
N VAL A 270 5.23 17.71 -9.55
CA VAL A 270 3.82 17.47 -9.25
C VAL A 270 3.01 18.77 -9.29
N GLN A 271 1.92 18.75 -10.05
CA GLN A 271 0.95 19.85 -10.11
C GLN A 271 -0.28 19.50 -9.28
N GLU A 272 -0.70 20.44 -8.43
CA GLU A 272 -1.82 20.25 -7.53
C GLU A 272 -3.11 20.73 -8.20
N ASN A 273 -4.03 19.81 -8.49
CA ASN A 273 -5.40 20.12 -8.84
C ASN A 273 -6.29 20.09 -7.58
N TRP A 274 -7.55 20.53 -7.72
CA TRP A 274 -8.45 20.59 -6.57
C TRP A 274 -8.71 19.22 -5.93
N SER A 275 -8.83 18.15 -6.72
CA SER A 275 -9.19 16.80 -6.23
C SER A 275 -8.13 15.73 -6.47
N ASN A 276 -7.14 16.01 -7.30
CA ASN A 276 -6.09 15.07 -7.71
C ASN A 276 -4.75 15.81 -7.84
N LEU A 277 -3.68 15.06 -8.07
CA LEU A 277 -2.39 15.59 -8.45
C LEU A 277 -2.01 15.02 -9.82
N ASP A 278 -1.39 15.85 -10.63
CA ASP A 278 -0.79 15.46 -11.90
C ASP A 278 0.71 15.21 -11.65
N ALA A 279 1.15 13.96 -11.83
CA ALA A 279 2.47 13.47 -11.48
C ALA A 279 3.20 12.91 -12.72
N ASP A 280 3.42 13.78 -13.72
CA ASP A 280 4.08 13.55 -15.02
C ASP A 280 3.49 12.39 -15.85
N ALA A 281 3.65 11.15 -15.38
CA ALA A 281 3.17 9.93 -16.04
C ALA A 281 1.85 9.40 -15.47
N ASP A 282 1.54 9.72 -14.21
CA ASP A 282 0.37 9.19 -13.49
C ASP A 282 -0.48 10.34 -12.91
N TYR A 283 -1.78 10.10 -12.77
CA TYR A 283 -2.64 10.90 -11.90
C TYR A 283 -2.72 10.27 -10.52
N VAL A 284 -2.49 11.08 -9.50
CA VAL A 284 -2.50 10.64 -8.11
C VAL A 284 -3.74 11.17 -7.41
N THR A 285 -4.62 10.26 -6.99
CA THR A 285 -5.84 10.60 -6.26
C THR A 285 -5.85 9.92 -4.89
N THR A 286 -6.04 10.70 -3.84
CA THR A 286 -6.04 10.22 -2.45
C THR A 286 -7.43 10.31 -1.85
N TYR A 287 -7.81 9.31 -1.07
CA TYR A 287 -9.07 9.26 -0.35
C TYR A 287 -8.81 8.92 1.12
N ARG A 288 -9.62 9.49 2.01
CA ARG A 288 -9.68 9.11 3.43
C ARG A 288 -10.68 7.96 3.60
N ILE A 289 -10.39 7.07 4.55
CA ILE A 289 -11.32 6.00 4.93
C ILE A 289 -12.05 6.46 6.19
N ALA A 290 -13.38 6.42 6.16
CA ALA A 290 -14.16 6.72 7.36
C ALA A 290 -13.88 5.67 8.43
N GLY A 291 -13.60 6.10 9.68
CA GLY A 291 -13.20 5.18 10.75
C GLY A 291 -14.17 4.01 10.96
N ARG A 292 -15.48 4.24 10.86
CA ARG A 292 -16.52 3.19 10.96
C ARG A 292 -16.42 2.10 9.88
N ASP A 293 -15.89 2.46 8.72
CA ASP A 293 -15.75 1.60 7.54
C ASP A 293 -14.33 0.99 7.46
N LEU A 294 -13.41 1.40 8.34
CA LEU A 294 -12.05 0.88 8.41
C LEU A 294 -12.05 -0.52 9.06
N ASN A 295 -12.01 -1.57 8.26
CA ASN A 295 -11.90 -2.97 8.68
C ASN A 295 -11.09 -3.79 7.65
N THR A 296 -10.82 -5.07 7.94
CA THR A 296 -10.07 -5.98 7.05
C THR A 296 -10.66 -6.04 5.65
N LYS A 297 -11.99 -6.15 5.53
CA LYS A 297 -12.67 -6.21 4.23
C LYS A 297 -12.41 -4.95 3.41
N MET A 298 -12.57 -3.77 4.02
CA MET A 298 -12.34 -2.51 3.33
C MET A 298 -10.89 -2.40 2.84
N LEU A 299 -9.90 -2.83 3.65
CA LEU A 299 -8.50 -2.83 3.22
C LEU A 299 -8.25 -3.81 2.07
N ASN A 300 -8.92 -4.97 2.04
CA ASN A 300 -8.88 -5.90 0.92
C ASN A 300 -9.54 -5.30 -0.33
N ASP A 301 -10.70 -4.65 -0.19
CA ASP A 301 -11.42 -4.00 -1.29
C ASP A 301 -10.57 -2.91 -1.96
N LEU A 302 -9.66 -2.23 -1.24
CA LEU A 302 -8.72 -1.27 -1.85
C LEU A 302 -7.89 -1.89 -2.98
N TRP A 303 -7.51 -3.16 -2.81
CA TRP A 303 -6.67 -3.90 -3.75
C TRP A 303 -7.46 -4.55 -4.89
N THR A 304 -8.77 -4.28 -5.02
CA THR A 304 -9.56 -4.65 -6.20
C THR A 304 -9.59 -3.51 -7.23
N VAL A 305 -9.34 -2.27 -6.79
CA VAL A 305 -9.26 -1.09 -7.65
C VAL A 305 -8.11 -1.24 -8.63
N ARG A 306 -8.39 -1.05 -9.92
CA ARG A 306 -7.38 -1.07 -10.98
C ARG A 306 -6.59 0.23 -10.95
N ALA A 307 -5.36 0.15 -10.46
CA ALA A 307 -4.40 1.24 -10.36
C ALA A 307 -3.00 0.69 -10.61
N HIS A 308 -2.12 1.49 -11.20
CA HIS A 308 -0.71 1.15 -11.39
C HIS A 308 -0.01 0.95 -10.06
N ARG A 309 -0.37 1.79 -9.08
CA ARG A 309 0.12 1.70 -7.72
C ARG A 309 -0.95 2.09 -6.72
N THR A 310 -1.04 1.34 -5.64
CA THR A 310 -1.87 1.64 -4.49
C THR A 310 -0.97 1.82 -3.28
N VAL A 311 -1.13 2.95 -2.59
CA VAL A 311 -0.47 3.22 -1.32
C VAL A 311 -1.50 3.34 -0.22
N THR A 312 -1.40 2.50 0.79
CA THR A 312 -2.28 2.54 1.96
C THR A 312 -1.49 3.08 3.15
N THR A 313 -2.13 3.88 3.99
CA THR A 313 -1.53 4.38 5.23
C THR A 313 -2.55 4.23 6.34
N VAL A 314 -2.25 3.42 7.33
CA VAL A 314 -3.03 3.23 8.55
C VAL A 314 -2.26 3.79 9.72
N ARG A 315 -2.76 4.88 10.31
CA ARG A 315 -2.14 5.60 11.43
C ARG A 315 -2.72 5.12 12.74
N LEU A 316 -1.83 4.70 13.65
CA LEU A 316 -2.11 4.38 15.04
C LEU A 316 -1.66 5.54 15.93
N VAL A 317 -2.54 6.01 16.80
CA VAL A 317 -2.26 7.06 17.80
C VAL A 317 -2.73 6.55 19.15
N GLY A 318 -1.80 6.46 20.10
CA GLY A 318 -2.09 6.05 21.47
C GLY A 318 -2.49 7.25 22.31
N ASP A 319 -3.34 7.03 23.29
CA ASP A 319 -3.53 7.97 24.39
C ASP A 319 -2.83 7.49 25.66
N ARG A 320 -2.72 8.38 26.65
CA ARG A 320 -2.12 8.08 27.95
C ARG A 320 -2.94 7.08 28.77
N ALA A 321 -4.22 6.90 28.44
CA ALA A 321 -5.10 5.94 29.10
C ALA A 321 -4.93 4.52 28.53
N GLY A 322 -4.09 4.32 27.52
CA GLY A 322 -3.81 3.02 26.89
C GLY A 322 -4.79 2.63 25.77
N SER A 323 -5.70 3.52 25.42
CA SER A 323 -6.55 3.36 24.23
C SER A 323 -5.78 3.78 22.98
N CYS A 324 -6.09 3.16 21.86
CA CYS A 324 -5.46 3.44 20.59
C CYS A 324 -6.52 3.80 19.57
N ARG A 325 -6.30 4.89 18.84
CA ARG A 325 -7.14 5.31 17.72
C ARG A 325 -6.46 4.91 16.42
N VAL A 326 -7.26 4.45 15.47
CA VAL A 326 -6.84 4.10 14.12
C VAL A 326 -7.58 4.91 13.08
N ALA A 327 -6.85 5.41 12.09
CA ALA A 327 -7.39 6.11 10.95
C ALA A 327 -6.60 5.76 9.70
N ALA A 328 -7.21 5.86 8.52
CA ALA A 328 -6.54 5.45 7.30
C ALA A 328 -6.84 6.34 6.10
N LEU A 329 -5.91 6.32 5.14
CA LEU A 329 -6.03 6.89 3.82
C LEU A 329 -5.48 5.90 2.78
N VAL A 330 -5.93 6.08 1.54
CA VAL A 330 -5.46 5.33 0.38
C VAL A 330 -5.17 6.29 -0.75
N ARG A 331 -4.10 6.04 -1.49
CA ARG A 331 -3.68 6.79 -2.66
C ARG A 331 -3.58 5.85 -3.85
N PHE A 332 -4.25 6.19 -4.94
CA PHE A 332 -4.22 5.47 -6.20
C PHE A 332 -3.44 6.28 -7.25
N HIS A 333 -2.63 5.59 -8.04
CA HIS A 333 -1.93 6.09 -9.21
C HIS A 333 -2.59 5.47 -10.45
N THR A 334 -3.12 6.31 -11.35
CA THR A 334 -3.96 5.89 -12.49
C THR A 334 -3.65 6.71 -13.74
N ASP A 335 -3.95 6.17 -14.92
CA ASP A 335 -3.75 6.87 -16.22
C ASP A 335 -4.60 8.13 -16.40
N ALA A 336 -5.72 8.20 -15.67
CA ALA A 336 -6.64 9.33 -15.71
C ALA A 336 -7.11 9.68 -14.29
N PRO A 337 -7.52 10.95 -14.04
CA PRO A 337 -8.12 11.33 -12.77
C PRO A 337 -9.37 10.52 -12.48
N LEU A 338 -9.54 10.07 -11.22
CA LEU A 338 -10.76 9.41 -10.78
C LEU A 338 -11.82 10.46 -10.44
N PRO A 339 -12.90 10.63 -11.23
CA PRO A 339 -13.88 11.69 -11.01
C PRO A 339 -14.74 11.43 -9.76
N HIS A 340 -14.90 10.16 -9.39
CA HIS A 340 -15.70 9.71 -8.26
C HIS A 340 -14.89 8.68 -7.46
N PRO A 341 -15.12 8.55 -6.13
CA PRO A 341 -14.45 7.51 -5.35
C PRO A 341 -14.77 6.12 -5.90
N PRO A 342 -13.78 5.25 -6.16
CA PRO A 342 -14.01 3.93 -6.74
C PRO A 342 -14.74 2.97 -5.77
N LEU A 343 -14.72 3.28 -4.47
CA LEU A 343 -15.40 2.54 -3.42
C LEU A 343 -16.24 3.49 -2.57
N LEU A 344 -17.46 3.10 -2.21
CA LEU A 344 -18.45 3.95 -1.53
C LEU A 344 -18.02 4.45 -0.13
N ALA A 345 -17.10 3.74 0.54
CA ALA A 345 -16.58 4.11 1.85
C ALA A 345 -15.45 5.16 1.79
N LEU A 346 -14.96 5.47 0.60
CA LEU A 346 -13.87 6.43 0.39
C LEU A 346 -14.39 7.86 0.37
N GLN A 347 -13.72 8.72 1.14
CA GLN A 347 -14.05 10.13 1.28
C GLN A 347 -13.02 10.99 0.53
N PRO A 348 -13.45 11.88 -0.39
CA PRO A 348 -12.52 12.73 -1.12
C PRO A 348 -11.79 13.72 -0.20
N VAL A 349 -10.63 14.19 -0.66
CA VAL A 349 -9.75 15.17 0.03
C VAL A 349 -9.63 16.48 -0.74
N SER A 350 -10.73 16.92 -1.37
CA SER A 350 -10.74 18.11 -2.22
C SER A 350 -10.21 19.36 -1.51
N GLY A 351 -9.32 20.08 -2.19
CA GLY A 351 -8.58 21.25 -1.70
C GLY A 351 -7.37 20.91 -0.81
N GLN A 352 -7.04 19.62 -0.65
CA GLN A 352 -5.94 19.13 0.19
C GLN A 352 -5.15 18.00 -0.50
N ALA A 353 -5.18 17.94 -1.84
CA ALA A 353 -4.58 16.85 -2.60
C ALA A 353 -3.08 16.71 -2.31
N PHE A 354 -2.32 17.81 -2.27
CA PHE A 354 -0.89 17.73 -1.98
C PHE A 354 -0.60 17.36 -0.52
N ASP A 355 -1.36 17.88 0.43
CA ASP A 355 -1.23 17.48 1.84
C ASP A 355 -1.55 16.00 2.06
N SER A 356 -2.50 15.47 1.29
CA SER A 356 -2.87 14.06 1.36
C SER A 356 -1.79 13.14 0.82
N LEU A 357 -1.03 13.59 -0.20
CA LEU A 357 0.18 12.93 -0.66
C LEU A 357 1.23 12.89 0.47
N LEU A 358 1.52 14.04 1.09
CA LEU A 358 2.48 14.12 2.19
C LEU A 358 2.05 13.28 3.41
N ALA A 359 0.75 13.16 3.68
CA ALA A 359 0.21 12.32 4.75
C ALA A 359 0.46 10.82 4.56
N SER A 360 0.72 10.38 3.32
CA SER A 360 1.08 9.00 2.97
C SER A 360 2.60 8.73 2.93
N LEU A 361 3.42 9.76 3.19
CA LEU A 361 4.88 9.67 3.20
C LEU A 361 5.43 9.57 4.63
N PRO A 362 6.65 9.02 4.80
CA PRO A 362 7.32 8.95 6.09
C PRO A 362 7.92 10.32 6.49
N LEU A 363 7.05 11.31 6.63
CA LEU A 363 7.35 12.67 7.09
C LEU A 363 6.78 12.91 8.49
N GLY A 364 7.19 13.99 9.15
CA GLY A 364 6.78 14.41 10.49
C GLY A 364 5.57 15.35 10.45
N ASP A 365 5.75 16.61 10.85
CA ASP A 365 4.69 17.63 10.93
C ASP A 365 3.78 17.64 9.70
N ARG A 366 4.39 17.55 8.52
CA ARG A 366 3.67 17.67 7.24
C ARG A 366 2.72 16.50 6.99
N ALA A 367 3.08 15.28 7.43
CA ALA A 367 2.22 14.12 7.31
C ALA A 367 1.02 14.13 8.28
N LEU A 368 1.06 15.00 9.29
CA LEU A 368 0.03 15.12 10.32
C LEU A 368 -1.01 16.22 10.03
N ARG A 369 -0.81 17.03 8.98
CA ARG A 369 -1.70 18.15 8.64
C ARG A 369 -3.08 17.72 8.12
N LEU A 370 -3.15 16.56 7.45
CA LEU A 370 -4.42 16.04 6.95
C LEU A 370 -5.21 15.44 8.11
N GLN A 371 -6.40 15.98 8.35
CA GLN A 371 -7.34 15.42 9.32
C GLN A 371 -7.94 14.12 8.79
N LEU A 372 -7.68 13.04 9.51
CA LEU A 372 -8.25 11.71 9.25
C LEU A 372 -9.51 11.48 10.09
N SER A 373 -10.23 10.40 9.79
CA SER A 373 -11.46 10.01 10.47
C SER A 373 -11.21 8.84 11.42
N PRO A 374 -10.71 9.05 12.66
CA PRO A 374 -10.27 7.97 13.53
C PRO A 374 -11.43 7.24 14.23
N ARG A 375 -11.28 5.92 14.43
CA ARG A 375 -12.06 5.12 15.38
C ARG A 375 -11.15 4.51 16.46
N LEU A 376 -11.70 3.96 17.53
CA LEU A 376 -10.90 3.18 18.48
C LEU A 376 -10.50 1.85 17.85
N LEU A 377 -9.29 1.40 18.16
CA LEU A 377 -8.81 0.05 17.84
C LEU A 377 -9.56 -0.93 18.75
N GLY A 378 -10.13 -1.98 18.17
CA GLY A 378 -11.05 -2.90 18.86
C GLY A 378 -12.54 -2.55 18.70
N ASP A 379 -12.88 -1.27 18.46
CA ASP A 379 -14.26 -0.88 18.18
C ASP A 379 -14.65 -1.15 16.71
N GLY A 380 -15.69 -1.94 16.49
CA GLY A 380 -16.21 -2.25 15.16
C GLY A 380 -15.63 -3.53 14.57
N GLY A 381 -15.46 -3.57 13.25
CA GLY A 381 -14.94 -4.75 12.56
C GLY A 381 -13.46 -5.01 12.85
N ASP A 382 -13.09 -6.29 12.79
CA ASP A 382 -11.70 -6.74 12.89
C ASP A 382 -10.82 -6.02 11.84
N LEU A 383 -9.58 -5.73 12.23
CA LEU A 383 -8.61 -4.96 11.45
C LEU A 383 -7.30 -5.74 11.35
N LYS A 384 -7.25 -6.66 10.40
CA LYS A 384 -6.04 -7.36 10.01
C LYS A 384 -5.46 -6.69 8.78
N ILE A 385 -4.16 -6.38 8.84
CA ILE A 385 -3.42 -5.80 7.72
C ILE A 385 -2.41 -6.83 7.25
N ALA A 386 -2.57 -7.35 6.03
CA ALA A 386 -1.68 -8.37 5.49
C ALA A 386 -0.29 -7.80 5.14
N VAL A 387 0.77 -8.53 5.47
CA VAL A 387 2.18 -8.17 5.23
C VAL A 387 2.70 -8.86 3.99
N GLY A 388 3.40 -8.13 3.14
CA GLY A 388 4.04 -8.69 1.95
C GLY A 388 3.05 -9.00 0.82
N PRO A 389 3.57 -9.46 -0.33
CA PRO A 389 2.76 -9.78 -1.49
C PRO A 389 1.98 -11.09 -1.33
N SER A 390 0.87 -11.21 -2.06
CA SER A 390 0.17 -12.49 -2.24
C SER A 390 0.94 -13.45 -3.15
N GLY A 391 1.76 -12.90 -4.06
CA GLY A 391 2.52 -13.68 -5.04
C GLY A 391 1.70 -14.12 -6.26
N PRO A 392 2.29 -14.95 -7.15
CA PRO A 392 1.57 -15.55 -8.27
C PRO A 392 0.53 -16.59 -7.84
N MET A 393 -0.47 -16.81 -8.70
CA MET A 393 -1.48 -17.85 -8.53
C MET A 393 -0.97 -19.20 -9.00
N PHE A 394 -0.89 -20.17 -8.08
CA PHE A 394 -0.41 -21.52 -8.38
C PHE A 394 -1.55 -22.38 -8.93
N GLY A 395 -2.74 -22.27 -8.34
CA GLY A 395 -3.88 -23.09 -8.72
C GLY A 395 -5.08 -22.84 -7.83
N MET A 396 -5.95 -23.84 -7.75
CA MET A 396 -7.15 -23.81 -6.93
C MET A 396 -7.00 -24.79 -5.78
N THR A 397 -7.38 -24.40 -4.58
CA THR A 397 -7.53 -25.33 -3.46
C THR A 397 -8.62 -26.38 -3.75
N VAL A 398 -8.67 -27.44 -2.94
CA VAL A 398 -9.74 -28.46 -2.99
C VAL A 398 -11.16 -27.88 -2.83
N THR A 399 -11.29 -26.72 -2.19
CA THR A 399 -12.57 -26.02 -2.01
C THR A 399 -12.91 -25.06 -3.16
N GLY A 400 -12.07 -25.01 -4.19
CA GLY A 400 -12.31 -24.17 -5.37
C GLY A 400 -12.01 -22.68 -5.16
N VAL A 401 -11.24 -22.31 -4.14
CA VAL A 401 -10.70 -20.95 -4.00
C VAL A 401 -9.29 -20.83 -4.58
N PRO A 402 -8.93 -19.71 -5.25
CA PRO A 402 -7.58 -19.50 -5.76
C PRO A 402 -6.52 -19.46 -4.65
N PHE A 403 -5.41 -20.13 -4.89
CA PHE A 403 -4.25 -20.21 -4.02
C PHE A 403 -3.05 -19.48 -4.62
N LEU A 404 -2.46 -18.59 -3.83
CA LEU A 404 -1.32 -17.77 -4.20
C LEU A 404 -0.20 -17.93 -3.17
N MET A 405 1.03 -17.83 -3.63
CA MET A 405 2.20 -17.90 -2.78
C MET A 405 3.38 -17.16 -3.44
N PRO A 406 4.15 -16.33 -2.72
CA PRO A 406 5.35 -15.71 -3.26
C PRO A 406 6.47 -16.75 -3.46
N LEU A 407 7.16 -16.67 -4.61
CA LEU A 407 8.34 -17.50 -4.90
C LEU A 407 9.66 -16.89 -4.39
N THR A 408 9.67 -15.58 -4.15
CA THR A 408 10.84 -14.81 -3.69
C THR A 408 10.71 -14.42 -2.22
N ASP A 409 11.85 -14.26 -1.56
CA ASP A 409 11.92 -13.74 -0.19
C ASP A 409 12.91 -12.55 -0.13
N PRO A 410 12.48 -11.33 0.24
CA PRO A 410 13.37 -10.18 0.32
C PRO A 410 14.55 -10.35 1.30
N LEU A 411 14.46 -11.25 2.29
CA LEU A 411 15.44 -11.37 3.37
C LEU A 411 16.46 -12.49 3.16
N ARG A 412 16.19 -13.46 2.27
CA ARG A 412 17.09 -14.60 2.01
C ARG A 412 16.97 -15.06 0.57
N ALA A 413 18.02 -15.68 0.06
CA ALA A 413 17.91 -16.44 -1.19
C ALA A 413 17.03 -17.66 -0.96
N THR A 414 16.25 -18.07 -1.97
CA THR A 414 15.39 -19.25 -1.88
C THR A 414 15.66 -20.26 -2.99
N ARG A 415 15.43 -21.54 -2.69
CA ARG A 415 15.51 -22.65 -3.65
C ARG A 415 14.14 -23.26 -3.85
N VAL A 416 13.70 -23.35 -5.10
CA VAL A 416 12.42 -23.91 -5.51
C VAL A 416 12.67 -25.03 -6.50
N SER A 417 12.14 -26.21 -6.24
CA SER A 417 12.20 -27.34 -7.17
C SER A 417 10.82 -27.63 -7.75
N ILE A 418 10.73 -27.73 -9.07
CA ILE A 418 9.50 -27.96 -9.80
C ILE A 418 9.63 -29.21 -10.67
N SER A 419 8.89 -30.25 -10.30
CA SER A 419 8.74 -31.50 -11.05
C SER A 419 7.35 -31.55 -11.64
N ALA A 420 7.17 -30.90 -12.79
CA ALA A 420 5.89 -30.82 -13.51
C ALA A 420 6.12 -30.68 -15.01
N ASP A 421 5.08 -30.97 -15.80
CA ASP A 421 5.11 -30.74 -17.24
C ASP A 421 5.32 -29.26 -17.55
N LEU A 422 6.03 -28.96 -18.64
CA LEU A 422 6.21 -27.57 -19.10
C LEU A 422 4.89 -26.82 -19.32
N SER A 423 3.81 -27.55 -19.62
CA SER A 423 2.47 -26.97 -19.74
C SER A 423 1.93 -26.37 -18.43
N VAL A 424 2.52 -26.73 -17.28
CA VAL A 424 2.22 -26.19 -15.95
C VAL A 424 3.31 -25.22 -15.48
N VAL A 425 4.58 -25.52 -15.77
CA VAL A 425 5.72 -24.67 -15.40
C VAL A 425 5.66 -23.31 -16.08
N ILE A 426 5.37 -23.28 -17.39
CA ILE A 426 5.35 -22.03 -18.18
C ILE A 426 4.29 -21.05 -17.63
N PRO A 427 3.01 -21.43 -17.44
CA PRO A 427 2.03 -20.52 -16.87
C PRO A 427 2.39 -20.04 -15.47
N LEU A 428 2.96 -20.91 -14.62
CA LEU A 428 3.41 -20.49 -13.29
C LEU A 428 4.49 -19.40 -13.37
N LEU A 429 5.48 -19.55 -14.25
CA LEU A 429 6.54 -18.56 -14.45
C LEU A 429 5.99 -17.26 -15.08
N LEU A 430 5.05 -17.36 -16.03
CA LEU A 430 4.37 -16.19 -16.60
C LEU A 430 3.58 -15.41 -15.53
N ARG A 431 2.83 -16.10 -14.67
CA ARG A 431 2.13 -15.47 -13.53
C ARG A 431 3.11 -14.87 -12.54
N THR A 432 4.26 -15.51 -12.34
CA THR A 432 5.34 -15.02 -11.47
C THR A 432 5.95 -13.72 -12.00
N SER A 433 6.19 -13.63 -13.31
CA SER A 433 6.68 -12.40 -13.93
C SER A 433 5.64 -11.28 -13.83
N ALA A 434 4.37 -11.58 -14.11
CA ALA A 434 3.26 -10.63 -13.98
C ALA A 434 2.92 -10.25 -12.53
N ALA A 435 3.33 -11.05 -11.54
CA ALA A 435 3.27 -10.68 -10.13
C ALA A 435 4.42 -9.74 -9.71
N GLY A 436 5.40 -9.48 -10.57
CA GLY A 436 6.49 -8.53 -10.30
C GLY A 436 7.90 -9.13 -10.21
N ALA A 437 8.08 -10.42 -10.53
CA ALA A 437 9.42 -11.00 -10.65
C ALA A 437 10.07 -10.70 -12.00
N VAL A 438 11.40 -10.58 -12.04
CA VAL A 438 12.19 -10.55 -13.28
C VAL A 438 12.90 -11.90 -13.40
N ILE A 439 12.71 -12.58 -14.53
CA ILE A 439 13.08 -13.98 -14.73
C ILE A 439 14.23 -14.09 -15.73
N LEU A 440 15.30 -14.75 -15.34
CA LEU A 440 16.38 -15.20 -16.23
C LEU A 440 16.33 -16.72 -16.35
N ILE A 441 16.26 -17.23 -17.57
CA ILE A 441 16.12 -18.66 -17.84
C ILE A 441 17.46 -19.19 -18.38
N HIS A 442 18.01 -20.20 -17.72
CA HIS A 442 19.08 -21.04 -18.21
C HIS A 442 18.47 -22.37 -18.61
N SER A 443 18.58 -22.73 -19.89
CA SER A 443 17.97 -23.96 -20.39
C SER A 443 18.86 -24.66 -21.42
N ASP A 444 18.85 -25.99 -21.40
CA ASP A 444 19.40 -26.85 -22.47
C ASP A 444 18.51 -26.91 -23.73
N ARG A 445 17.24 -26.47 -23.61
CA ARG A 445 16.23 -26.41 -24.68
C ARG A 445 15.73 -24.98 -24.93
N PRO A 446 16.61 -24.05 -25.35
CA PRO A 446 16.29 -22.63 -25.46
C PRO A 446 15.13 -22.30 -26.42
N ASP A 447 14.92 -23.12 -27.46
CA ASP A 447 13.84 -22.91 -28.44
C ASP A 447 12.44 -22.97 -27.83
N VAL A 448 12.26 -23.68 -26.71
CA VAL A 448 10.98 -23.76 -26.00
C VAL A 448 10.69 -22.45 -25.25
N TRP A 449 11.71 -21.82 -24.70
CA TRP A 449 11.56 -20.60 -23.88
C TRP A 449 11.59 -19.31 -24.70
N ARG A 450 12.24 -19.32 -25.87
CA ARG A 450 12.40 -18.14 -26.74
C ARG A 450 11.07 -17.43 -27.07
N PRO A 451 9.96 -18.11 -27.38
CA PRO A 451 8.67 -17.45 -27.66
C PRO A 451 8.07 -16.69 -26.46
N LEU A 452 8.52 -16.99 -25.23
CA LEU A 452 8.04 -16.36 -23.99
C LEU A 452 8.92 -15.19 -23.56
N CYS A 453 10.11 -15.07 -24.15
CA CYS A 453 11.07 -14.05 -23.78
C CYS A 453 10.58 -12.68 -24.21
N ASP A 454 10.73 -11.74 -23.31
CA ASP A 454 10.36 -10.34 -23.49
C ASP A 454 11.52 -9.51 -22.93
N ASN A 455 12.65 -9.57 -23.65
CA ASN A 455 13.97 -9.14 -23.18
C ASN A 455 14.02 -7.67 -22.72
N HIS A 456 13.08 -6.84 -23.15
CA HIS A 456 12.99 -5.43 -22.75
C HIS A 456 12.28 -5.23 -21.40
N TYR A 457 11.51 -6.22 -20.95
CA TYR A 457 10.61 -6.03 -19.83
C TYR A 457 10.97 -6.94 -18.66
N ARG A 458 10.81 -8.27 -18.78
CA ARG A 458 10.81 -9.13 -17.58
C ARG A 458 11.35 -10.54 -17.72
N ILE A 459 11.29 -11.17 -18.90
CA ILE A 459 11.73 -12.57 -19.09
C ILE A 459 12.84 -12.58 -20.13
N SER A 460 13.98 -13.15 -19.76
CA SER A 460 15.16 -13.24 -20.62
C SER A 460 15.77 -14.64 -20.60
N LEU A 461 16.44 -15.00 -21.69
CA LEU A 461 17.18 -16.24 -21.84
C LEU A 461 18.68 -15.98 -21.70
N ALA A 462 19.36 -16.79 -20.89
CA ALA A 462 20.80 -16.70 -20.72
C ALA A 462 21.52 -17.01 -22.04
N GLY A 463 22.53 -16.20 -22.37
CA GLY A 463 23.33 -16.35 -23.59
C GLY A 463 22.76 -15.67 -24.84
N ASP A 464 21.53 -15.15 -24.81
CA ASP A 464 20.97 -14.35 -25.91
C ASP A 464 21.38 -12.87 -25.79
N ARG A 465 20.94 -12.21 -24.70
CA ARG A 465 21.32 -10.84 -24.35
C ARG A 465 21.34 -10.66 -22.84
N ASP A 466 22.17 -9.72 -22.37
CA ASP A 466 22.17 -9.34 -20.96
C ASP A 466 20.80 -8.76 -20.57
N PRO A 467 20.24 -9.17 -19.42
CA PRO A 467 18.94 -8.69 -18.98
C PRO A 467 19.02 -7.20 -18.65
N VAL A 468 18.05 -6.42 -19.15
CA VAL A 468 17.95 -4.97 -18.89
C VAL A 468 17.79 -4.65 -17.40
N ARG A 469 17.19 -5.59 -16.64
CA ARG A 469 16.95 -5.48 -15.21
C ARG A 469 17.58 -6.64 -14.47
N GLN A 470 18.02 -6.40 -13.24
CA GLN A 470 18.57 -7.44 -12.40
C GLN A 470 17.50 -8.52 -12.13
N PRO A 471 17.78 -9.80 -12.46
CA PRO A 471 16.80 -10.87 -12.33
C PRO A 471 16.58 -11.24 -10.86
N THR A 472 15.32 -11.37 -10.44
CA THR A 472 14.95 -11.82 -9.09
C THR A 472 14.69 -13.32 -9.03
N VAL A 473 14.41 -13.95 -10.18
CA VAL A 473 14.18 -15.39 -10.30
C VAL A 473 15.10 -15.91 -11.40
N ILE A 474 15.88 -16.94 -11.07
CA ILE A 474 16.76 -17.64 -11.99
C ILE A 474 16.18 -19.03 -12.17
N VAL A 475 15.84 -19.40 -13.41
CA VAL A 475 15.28 -20.71 -13.75
C VAL A 475 16.39 -21.56 -14.35
N ALA A 476 16.63 -22.74 -13.80
CA ALA A 476 17.51 -23.77 -14.35
C ALA A 476 16.64 -24.91 -14.89
N ASP A 477 16.61 -25.06 -16.21
CA ASP A 477 15.86 -26.09 -16.92
C ASP A 477 16.83 -26.98 -17.71
N GLY A 478 17.16 -28.15 -17.17
CA GLY A 478 18.14 -29.08 -17.76
C GLY A 478 19.05 -29.73 -16.71
N GLU A 479 19.62 -30.88 -17.03
CA GLU A 479 20.50 -31.61 -16.10
C GLU A 479 21.90 -30.97 -16.03
N GLY A 480 22.48 -30.90 -14.83
CA GLY A 480 23.86 -30.45 -14.63
C GLY A 480 24.09 -28.93 -14.60
N LEU A 481 23.03 -28.11 -14.68
CA LEU A 481 23.11 -26.66 -14.48
C LEU A 481 23.36 -26.32 -13.00
N ALA A 482 24.62 -26.31 -12.57
CA ALA A 482 25.02 -25.93 -11.22
C ALA A 482 24.97 -24.40 -11.03
N LEU A 483 23.76 -23.86 -10.90
CA LEU A 483 23.53 -22.47 -10.52
C LEU A 483 23.36 -22.35 -9.01
N THR A 484 23.94 -21.31 -8.42
CA THR A 484 23.69 -20.97 -7.01
C THR A 484 22.57 -19.95 -6.93
N ALA A 485 21.62 -20.17 -6.02
CA ALA A 485 20.73 -19.10 -5.58
C ALA A 485 21.62 -17.94 -5.09
N GLY A 486 21.57 -16.82 -5.80
CA GLY A 486 22.53 -15.72 -5.65
C GLY A 486 22.39 -14.97 -4.32
N GLU A 487 22.12 -13.67 -4.40
CA GLU A 487 22.02 -12.80 -3.23
C GLU A 487 20.63 -12.89 -2.55
N ARG A 488 20.42 -12.12 -1.48
CA ARG A 488 19.10 -12.00 -0.83
C ARG A 488 18.09 -11.42 -1.81
N GLY A 489 16.85 -11.90 -1.80
CA GLY A 489 15.83 -11.46 -2.74
C GLY A 489 15.79 -12.25 -4.05
N HIS A 490 16.75 -13.16 -4.28
CA HIS A 490 16.80 -14.02 -5.45
C HIS A 490 16.25 -15.42 -5.17
N SER A 491 15.52 -15.97 -6.13
CA SER A 491 15.06 -17.37 -6.11
C SER A 491 15.73 -18.16 -7.22
N LEU A 492 16.27 -19.33 -6.89
CA LEU A 492 16.66 -20.34 -7.88
C LEU A 492 15.51 -21.33 -8.04
N VAL A 493 15.00 -21.47 -9.26
CA VAL A 493 13.96 -22.41 -9.63
C VAL A 493 14.58 -23.51 -10.48
N THR A 494 14.65 -24.74 -9.98
CA THR A 494 15.10 -25.90 -10.74
C THR A 494 13.91 -26.64 -11.32
N VAL A 495 13.92 -26.90 -12.62
CA VAL A 495 12.87 -27.63 -13.34
C VAL A 495 13.40 -29.01 -13.71
N GLY A 496 12.71 -30.06 -13.30
CA GLY A 496 13.14 -31.44 -13.53
C GLY A 496 12.99 -32.31 -12.28
N SER A 497 14.05 -33.00 -11.89
CA SER A 497 14.04 -33.87 -10.71
C SER A 497 13.80 -33.08 -9.42
N VAL A 498 13.04 -33.66 -8.50
CA VAL A 498 12.78 -33.08 -7.18
C VAL A 498 14.07 -33.01 -6.38
N ASP A 499 14.48 -31.79 -6.01
CA ASP A 499 15.56 -31.55 -5.06
C ASP A 499 15.00 -31.61 -3.63
N SER A 500 15.50 -32.55 -2.82
CA SER A 500 15.07 -32.73 -1.43
C SER A 500 15.49 -31.57 -0.52
N ASP A 501 16.52 -30.82 -0.91
CA ASP A 501 17.07 -29.70 -0.15
C ASP A 501 16.43 -28.36 -0.54
N ALA A 502 15.42 -28.36 -1.42
CA ALA A 502 14.69 -27.17 -1.81
C ALA A 502 13.81 -26.62 -0.67
N ASP A 503 13.71 -25.30 -0.57
CA ASP A 503 12.81 -24.64 0.40
C ASP A 503 11.34 -24.77 0.01
N LEU A 504 11.06 -24.99 -1.28
CA LEU A 504 9.73 -25.20 -1.85
C LEU A 504 9.82 -26.29 -2.93
N THR A 505 8.98 -27.30 -2.83
CA THR A 505 8.80 -28.33 -3.85
C THR A 505 7.41 -28.22 -4.47
N ILE A 506 7.33 -28.31 -5.79
CA ILE A 506 6.09 -28.32 -6.55
C ILE A 506 6.12 -29.56 -7.43
N VAL A 507 5.27 -30.53 -7.13
CA VAL A 507 5.23 -31.82 -7.83
C VAL A 507 3.87 -32.01 -8.47
N GLN A 508 3.83 -32.31 -9.76
CA GLN A 508 2.60 -32.70 -10.44
C GLN A 508 2.40 -34.22 -10.28
N GLU A 509 1.44 -34.62 -9.45
CA GLU A 509 1.11 -36.05 -9.23
C GLU A 509 0.19 -36.61 -10.31
N SER A 510 -0.68 -35.76 -10.88
CA SER A 510 -1.59 -36.13 -11.97
C SER A 510 -1.76 -34.96 -12.95
N PRO A 511 -2.37 -35.17 -14.14
CA PRO A 511 -2.55 -34.11 -15.13
C PRO A 511 -3.24 -32.84 -14.59
N ASP A 512 -4.06 -32.98 -13.55
CA ASP A 512 -4.86 -31.87 -12.99
C ASP A 512 -4.57 -31.61 -11.50
N GLU A 513 -3.57 -32.26 -10.91
CA GLU A 513 -3.21 -32.13 -9.49
C GLU A 513 -1.75 -31.74 -9.28
N LEU A 514 -1.55 -30.70 -8.47
CA LEU A 514 -0.25 -30.23 -7.99
C LEU A 514 -0.16 -30.37 -6.48
N VAL A 515 0.98 -30.86 -6.01
CA VAL A 515 1.29 -30.98 -4.60
C VAL A 515 2.43 -30.04 -4.27
N ILE A 516 2.17 -29.14 -3.33
CA ILE A 516 3.16 -28.19 -2.82
C ILE A 516 3.70 -28.68 -1.48
N GLY A 517 5.03 -28.68 -1.34
CA GLY A 517 5.74 -28.97 -0.10
C GLY A 517 6.67 -27.82 0.28
N THR A 518 6.73 -27.51 1.57
CA THR A 518 7.76 -26.71 2.21
C THR A 518 8.27 -27.48 3.43
N PRO A 519 9.44 -27.11 4.01
CA PRO A 519 9.91 -27.74 5.24
C PRO A 519 8.91 -27.67 6.39
N ALA A 520 8.09 -26.61 6.46
CA ALA A 520 7.11 -26.39 7.52
C ALA A 520 5.73 -27.00 7.23
N VAL A 521 5.32 -27.05 5.96
CA VAL A 521 4.00 -27.53 5.52
C VAL A 521 4.20 -28.47 4.34
N ARG A 522 3.84 -29.75 4.52
CA ARG A 522 3.96 -30.77 3.47
C ARG A 522 2.60 -31.14 2.89
N GLY A 523 2.53 -31.31 1.57
CA GLY A 523 1.42 -32.00 0.91
C GLY A 523 0.17 -31.14 0.66
N VAL A 524 0.32 -29.84 0.41
CA VAL A 524 -0.84 -29.00 0.02
C VAL A 524 -1.24 -29.36 -1.41
N ARG A 525 -2.41 -30.00 -1.56
CA ARG A 525 -2.98 -30.39 -2.85
C ARG A 525 -3.75 -29.24 -3.48
N LEU A 526 -3.43 -28.95 -4.73
CA LEU A 526 -4.08 -27.95 -5.57
C LEU A 526 -4.50 -28.57 -6.88
N SER A 527 -5.62 -28.10 -7.42
CA SER A 527 -6.00 -28.35 -8.80
C SER A 527 -5.28 -27.37 -9.73
N VAL A 528 -4.75 -27.90 -10.84
CA VAL A 528 -4.10 -27.12 -11.90
C VAL A 528 -5.11 -26.16 -12.53
N MET A 529 -4.83 -24.86 -12.45
CA MET A 529 -5.67 -23.86 -13.12
C MET A 529 -5.21 -23.67 -14.58
N ARG A 530 -6.10 -23.92 -15.54
CA ARG A 530 -5.89 -23.68 -16.98
C ARG A 530 -6.91 -22.66 -17.54
N PRO A 531 -6.72 -21.35 -17.31
CA PRO A 531 -7.54 -20.31 -17.93
C PRO A 531 -7.44 -20.40 -19.46
N ARG A 532 -8.57 -20.24 -20.17
CA ARG A 532 -8.61 -20.31 -21.64
C ARG A 532 -7.63 -19.33 -22.29
N ASN A 533 -7.45 -18.16 -21.70
CA ASN A 533 -6.60 -17.09 -22.22
C ASN A 533 -5.09 -17.41 -22.13
N GLU A 534 -4.68 -18.43 -21.37
CA GLU A 534 -3.27 -18.85 -21.29
C GLU A 534 -2.87 -19.82 -22.39
N ALA A 535 -3.82 -20.52 -23.01
CA ALA A 535 -3.55 -21.55 -24.00
C ALA A 535 -2.72 -21.02 -25.19
N GLN A 536 -2.91 -19.75 -25.55
CA GLN A 536 -2.15 -19.10 -26.63
C GLN A 536 -0.64 -19.11 -26.38
N PHE A 537 -0.21 -18.94 -25.13
CA PHE A 537 1.21 -18.92 -24.73
C PHE A 537 1.82 -20.33 -24.72
N LEU A 538 0.99 -21.38 -24.78
CA LEU A 538 1.42 -22.77 -24.79
C LEU A 538 1.38 -23.42 -26.18
N THR A 539 0.90 -22.69 -27.20
CA THR A 539 0.71 -23.23 -28.55
C THR A 539 2.03 -23.76 -29.14
N HIS A 540 3.15 -23.09 -28.86
CA HIS A 540 4.48 -23.46 -29.35
C HIS A 540 4.94 -24.83 -28.84
N LEU A 541 4.49 -25.27 -27.66
CA LEU A 541 4.76 -26.62 -27.14
C LEU A 541 4.13 -27.71 -28.01
N ARG A 542 2.93 -27.45 -28.55
CA ARG A 542 2.23 -28.43 -29.41
C ARG A 542 2.88 -28.55 -30.78
N THR A 543 3.45 -27.47 -31.30
CA THR A 543 4.21 -27.47 -32.55
C THR A 543 5.62 -28.03 -32.40
N GLY A 544 6.24 -27.88 -31.23
CA GLY A 544 7.56 -28.44 -30.92
C GLY A 544 7.57 -29.97 -30.78
N ALA A 545 6.46 -30.56 -30.31
CA ALA A 545 6.27 -32.01 -30.24
C ALA A 545 6.19 -32.72 -31.60
N LEU A 546 6.27 -31.97 -32.72
CA LEU A 546 6.28 -32.50 -34.09
C LEU A 546 7.67 -32.49 -34.75
N ARG A 547 8.77 -32.30 -34.01
CA ARG A 547 10.12 -32.54 -34.52
C ARG A 547 10.71 -33.80 -33.87
N PRO A 548 10.98 -34.86 -34.66
CA PRO A 548 11.54 -36.12 -34.17
C PRO A 548 12.97 -35.96 -33.64
#